data_AF-A0A3M3UT42-F1
#
_entry.id   AF-A0A3M3UT42-F1
#
_cell.length_a   1.000
_cell.length_b   1.000
_cell.length_c   1.000
_cell.angle_alpha   90.00
_cell.angle_beta   90.00
_cell.angle_gamma   90.00
#
_symmetry.space_group_name_H-M   'P 1'
#
loop_
_entity.id
_entity.type
_entity.pdbx_description
1 polymer ?
#
loop_
_entity_poly.entity_id
_entity_poly.type
_entity_poly.pdbx_seq_one_letter_code
_entity_poly.pdbx_strand_id
1 'polypeptide(L)'
;ASRQRGVPGDDEINWRDPALSTRAVREYLEALDEEALGEALPKRLSVTDPLSRWTAAPGGPAFFAYSTNYLIDVEHGVIMDVEPTPAHRTAEVESTKTMIERVEEQFDIKPDRLIGDTAYGTAPMLAWMVNEKDIEPHVPVWDKTERKNESLSISDFQWSEEAQEYRCPTGHALRSEWRAFKNQRSHVTKADTIIFRS
;
A
#
# COMPACT_ATOMS: atom_id res chain seq x y z
N ALA A 1 -4.69 -10.23 20.18
CA ALA A 1 -3.23 -10.03 20.39
C ALA A 1 -2.85 -9.40 21.74
N SER A 2 -1.72 -9.81 22.36
CA SER A 2 -1.19 -9.22 23.61
C SER A 2 0.07 -8.40 23.38
N ARG A 3 0.11 -7.16 23.92
CA ARG A 3 1.27 -6.26 23.83
C ARG A 3 2.52 -6.82 24.52
N GLN A 4 2.35 -7.54 25.61
CA GLN A 4 3.46 -8.10 26.40
C GLN A 4 4.08 -9.35 25.76
N ARG A 5 3.33 -10.03 24.88
CA ARG A 5 3.77 -11.24 24.17
C ARG A 5 4.16 -10.94 22.72
N GLY A 6 4.63 -9.71 22.47
CA GLY A 6 5.17 -9.31 21.18
C GLY A 6 6.68 -9.52 21.14
N VAL A 7 7.17 -10.18 20.10
CA VAL A 7 8.60 -10.39 19.85
C VAL A 7 9.06 -9.56 18.64
N PRO A 8 10.35 -9.18 18.56
CA PRO A 8 10.97 -8.70 17.32
C PRO A 8 10.61 -9.59 16.12
N GLY A 9 10.41 -8.99 14.95
CA GLY A 9 10.02 -9.75 13.75
C GLY A 9 11.13 -10.59 13.12
N ASP A 10 12.37 -10.33 13.51
CA ASP A 10 13.59 -11.02 13.07
C ASP A 10 14.01 -12.17 14.01
N ASP A 11 13.34 -12.32 15.15
CA ASP A 11 13.59 -13.44 16.07
C ASP A 11 13.05 -14.76 15.49
N GLU A 12 13.81 -15.85 15.63
CA GLU A 12 13.34 -17.19 15.28
C GLU A 12 12.25 -17.66 16.26
N ILE A 13 11.04 -17.92 15.75
CA ILE A 13 9.90 -18.39 16.54
C ILE A 13 9.61 -19.84 16.19
N ASN A 14 9.63 -20.72 17.19
CA ASN A 14 9.20 -22.10 17.02
C ASN A 14 7.66 -22.20 17.04
N TRP A 15 7.02 -21.96 15.90
CA TRP A 15 5.56 -22.01 15.75
C TRP A 15 4.93 -23.39 16.00
N ARG A 16 5.75 -24.46 16.09
CA ARG A 16 5.30 -25.82 16.41
C ARG A 16 5.25 -26.10 17.91
N ASP A 17 5.70 -25.17 18.75
CA ASP A 17 5.59 -25.29 20.20
C ASP A 17 4.10 -25.36 20.61
N PRO A 18 3.65 -26.43 21.30
CA PRO A 18 2.28 -26.54 21.81
C PRO A 18 1.85 -25.34 22.67
N ALA A 19 2.78 -24.67 23.36
CA ALA A 19 2.50 -23.49 24.16
C ALA A 19 2.13 -22.25 23.31
N LEU A 20 2.54 -22.23 22.03
CA LEU A 20 2.27 -21.16 21.07
C LEU A 20 1.18 -21.53 20.05
N SER A 21 0.71 -22.79 20.03
CA SER A 21 -0.29 -23.31 19.10
C SER A 21 -1.73 -22.89 19.45
N THR A 22 -1.96 -21.59 19.58
CA THR A 22 -3.32 -21.05 19.73
C THR A 22 -4.12 -21.26 18.44
N ARG A 23 -5.46 -21.17 18.52
CA ARG A 23 -6.32 -21.27 17.33
C ARG A 23 -5.90 -20.26 16.24
N ALA A 24 -5.67 -19.01 16.62
CA ALA A 24 -5.27 -17.93 15.70
C ALA A 24 -3.90 -18.21 15.04
N VAL A 25 -2.95 -18.81 15.77
CA VAL A 25 -1.65 -19.21 15.19
C VAL A 25 -1.83 -20.35 14.19
N ARG A 26 -2.66 -21.35 14.50
CA ARG A 26 -2.94 -22.45 13.56
C ARG A 26 -3.65 -21.96 12.30
N GLU A 27 -4.72 -21.18 12.45
CA GLU A 27 -5.47 -20.57 11.34
C GLU A 27 -4.55 -19.71 10.46
N TYR A 28 -3.65 -18.92 11.07
CA TYR A 28 -2.66 -18.14 10.33
C TYR A 28 -1.73 -19.03 9.49
N LEU A 29 -1.16 -20.08 10.09
CA LEU A 29 -0.24 -20.98 9.39
C LEU A 29 -0.93 -21.77 8.27
N GLU A 30 -2.21 -22.12 8.46
CA GLU A 30 -3.04 -22.79 7.45
C GLU A 30 -3.40 -21.85 6.28
N ALA A 31 -3.52 -20.54 6.53
CA ALA A 31 -3.88 -19.54 5.54
C ALA A 31 -2.69 -18.89 4.82
N LEU A 32 -1.44 -19.23 5.19
CA LEU A 32 -0.25 -18.73 4.50
C LEU A 32 -0.14 -19.36 3.11
N ASP A 33 -0.33 -18.54 2.07
CA ASP A 33 -0.08 -18.93 0.68
C ASP A 33 1.39 -18.69 0.30
N GLU A 34 1.97 -19.55 -0.54
CA GLU A 34 3.39 -19.49 -0.93
C GLU A 34 3.75 -18.19 -1.69
N GLU A 35 2.76 -17.55 -2.34
CA GLU A 35 2.92 -16.30 -3.08
C GLU A 35 2.92 -15.02 -2.21
N ALA A 36 2.53 -15.10 -0.92
CA ALA A 36 2.42 -13.95 -0.01
C ALA A 36 3.78 -13.45 0.55
N LEU A 37 4.90 -14.09 0.19
CA LEU A 37 6.25 -13.84 0.74
C LEU A 37 6.90 -12.50 0.33
N GLY A 38 6.19 -11.62 -0.38
CA GLY A 38 6.71 -10.33 -0.84
C GLY A 38 6.64 -9.18 0.18
N GLU A 39 5.92 -9.35 1.28
CA GLU A 39 5.75 -8.28 2.27
C GLU A 39 6.97 -8.12 3.19
N ALA A 40 7.32 -6.86 3.48
CA ALA A 40 8.36 -6.55 4.46
C ALA A 40 7.97 -7.09 5.84
N LEU A 41 8.90 -7.81 6.47
CA LEU A 41 8.71 -8.38 7.80
C LEU A 41 8.27 -7.29 8.80
N PRO A 42 7.18 -7.50 9.55
CA PRO A 42 6.76 -6.56 10.57
C PRO A 42 7.85 -6.40 11.62
N LYS A 43 8.03 -5.18 12.15
CA LYS A 43 9.00 -4.93 13.24
C LYS A 43 8.72 -5.75 14.50
N ARG A 44 7.47 -6.09 14.74
CA ARG A 44 7.03 -6.89 15.88
C ARG A 44 5.93 -7.85 15.47
N LEU A 45 6.04 -9.08 15.95
CA LEU A 45 5.07 -10.16 15.76
C LEU A 45 4.38 -10.48 17.08
N SER A 46 3.08 -10.77 17.04
CA SER A 46 2.37 -11.29 18.20
C SER A 46 2.40 -12.82 18.17
N VAL A 47 3.00 -13.45 19.17
CA VAL A 47 3.06 -14.92 19.27
C VAL A 47 1.70 -15.55 19.59
N THR A 48 0.70 -14.74 19.95
CA THR A 48 -0.67 -15.21 20.22
C THR A 48 -1.60 -15.11 19.03
N ASP A 49 -1.26 -14.24 18.06
CA ASP A 49 -2.14 -13.76 17.00
C ASP A 49 -1.31 -13.09 15.88
N PRO A 50 -0.64 -13.89 15.03
CA PRO A 50 0.42 -13.39 14.13
C PRO A 50 -0.08 -12.44 13.03
N LEU A 51 -1.37 -12.54 12.66
CA LEU A 51 -2.03 -11.66 11.69
C LEU A 51 -2.20 -10.22 12.21
N SER A 52 -2.28 -10.04 13.53
CA SER A 52 -2.41 -8.69 14.10
C SER A 52 -1.16 -7.84 13.86
N ARG A 53 -1.35 -6.54 13.58
CA ARG A 53 -0.21 -5.64 13.27
C ARG A 53 0.07 -4.67 14.41
N TRP A 54 1.36 -4.49 14.67
CA TRP A 54 1.86 -3.50 15.62
C TRP A 54 1.69 -2.08 15.04
N THR A 55 0.84 -1.27 15.67
CA THR A 55 0.50 0.08 15.20
C THR A 55 0.50 1.10 16.35
N ALA A 56 0.78 2.35 16.01
CA ALA A 56 0.67 3.53 16.88
C ALA A 56 -0.22 4.62 16.27
N ALA A 57 -1.04 4.27 15.26
CA ALA A 57 -1.85 5.22 14.50
C ALA A 57 -2.71 6.17 15.36
N PRO A 58 -3.33 5.74 16.48
CA PRO A 58 -4.12 6.62 17.34
C PRO A 58 -3.32 7.65 18.17
N GLY A 59 -2.00 7.76 17.99
CA GLY A 59 -1.16 8.73 18.73
C GLY A 59 -0.85 8.34 20.18
N GLY A 60 -1.12 7.08 20.56
CA GLY A 60 -0.84 6.52 21.88
C GLY A 60 0.25 5.44 21.87
N PRO A 61 0.45 4.72 22.99
CA PRO A 61 1.39 3.62 23.06
C PRO A 61 1.06 2.55 22.02
N ALA A 62 2.06 2.10 21.28
CA ALA A 62 1.85 1.12 20.22
C ALA A 62 1.29 -0.21 20.76
N PHE A 63 0.41 -0.83 19.98
CA PHE A 63 -0.30 -2.06 20.32
C PHE A 63 -0.58 -2.89 19.07
N PHE A 64 -1.00 -4.13 19.26
CA PHE A 64 -1.40 -5.00 18.15
C PHE A 64 -2.88 -4.81 17.85
N ALA A 65 -3.22 -4.58 16.58
CA ALA A 65 -4.58 -4.26 16.16
C ALA A 65 -4.94 -4.87 14.81
N TYR A 66 -6.25 -4.94 14.59
CA TYR A 66 -6.89 -5.08 13.29
C TYR A 66 -7.63 -3.78 12.97
N SER A 67 -7.76 -3.50 11.69
CA SER A 67 -8.65 -2.47 11.17
C SER A 67 -9.94 -3.14 10.72
N THR A 68 -11.07 -2.53 11.03
CA THR A 68 -12.39 -2.99 10.55
C THR A 68 -12.86 -2.03 9.48
N ASN A 69 -12.90 -2.50 8.24
CA ASN A 69 -13.26 -1.69 7.09
C ASN A 69 -14.74 -1.95 6.78
N TYR A 70 -15.50 -0.88 6.53
CA TYR A 70 -16.93 -0.95 6.26
C TYR A 70 -17.21 -0.41 4.86
N LEU A 71 -17.98 -1.13 4.07
CA LEU A 71 -18.62 -0.60 2.87
C LEU A 71 -20.03 -0.15 3.25
N ILE A 72 -20.32 1.13 3.09
CA ILE A 72 -21.57 1.73 3.55
C ILE A 72 -22.28 2.35 2.35
N ASP A 73 -23.55 2.00 2.16
CA ASP A 73 -24.47 2.77 1.33
C ASP A 73 -24.76 4.10 2.06
N VAL A 74 -24.24 5.18 1.49
CA VAL A 74 -24.34 6.52 2.08
C VAL A 74 -25.75 7.10 1.99
N GLU A 75 -26.54 6.70 0.99
CA GLU A 75 -27.92 7.21 0.83
C GLU A 75 -28.83 6.66 1.93
N HIS A 76 -28.70 5.36 2.23
CA HIS A 76 -29.58 4.66 3.18
C HIS A 76 -28.94 4.44 4.56
N GLY A 77 -27.63 4.69 4.71
CA GLY A 77 -26.90 4.48 5.95
C GLY A 77 -26.74 3.00 6.33
N VAL A 78 -26.70 2.11 5.34
CA VAL A 78 -26.63 0.65 5.53
C VAL A 78 -25.20 0.16 5.33
N ILE A 79 -24.70 -0.63 6.28
CA ILE A 79 -23.44 -1.36 6.10
C ILE A 79 -23.73 -2.53 5.15
N MET A 80 -23.22 -2.42 3.92
CA MET A 80 -23.36 -3.43 2.88
C MET A 80 -22.38 -4.58 3.09
N ASP A 81 -21.19 -4.27 3.60
CA ASP A 81 -20.14 -5.26 3.84
C ASP A 81 -19.14 -4.81 4.90
N VAL A 82 -18.44 -5.77 5.49
CA VAL A 82 -17.37 -5.57 6.47
C VAL A 82 -16.20 -6.50 6.18
N GLU A 83 -14.99 -5.93 6.08
CA GLU A 83 -13.75 -6.70 5.90
C GLU A 83 -12.73 -6.33 6.99
N PRO A 84 -12.43 -7.22 7.94
CA PRO A 84 -11.37 -6.99 8.90
C PRO A 84 -9.99 -7.26 8.28
N THR A 85 -9.08 -6.30 8.39
CA THR A 85 -7.71 -6.46 7.91
C THR A 85 -6.70 -6.28 9.03
N PRO A 86 -5.48 -6.81 8.90
CA PRO A 86 -4.35 -6.32 9.70
C PRO A 86 -4.28 -4.79 9.62
N ALA A 87 -3.91 -4.12 10.72
CA ALA A 87 -3.78 -2.65 10.77
C ALA A 87 -2.58 -2.16 9.92
N HIS A 88 -2.77 -2.21 8.61
CA HIS A 88 -1.79 -1.94 7.57
C HIS A 88 -2.50 -1.29 6.38
N ARG A 89 -2.11 -0.06 6.06
CA ARG A 89 -2.77 0.78 5.05
C ARG A 89 -3.00 0.08 3.71
N THR A 90 -2.04 -0.70 3.23
CA THR A 90 -2.19 -1.41 1.94
C THR A 90 -3.31 -2.45 2.01
N ALA A 91 -3.37 -3.23 3.10
CA ALA A 91 -4.42 -4.23 3.28
C ALA A 91 -5.79 -3.56 3.43
N GLU A 92 -5.86 -2.45 4.16
CA GLU A 92 -7.08 -1.65 4.32
C GLU A 92 -7.60 -1.14 2.97
N VAL A 93 -6.74 -0.57 2.12
CA VAL A 93 -7.14 -0.07 0.79
C VAL A 93 -7.59 -1.21 -0.12
N GLU A 94 -6.84 -2.32 -0.16
CA GLU A 94 -7.18 -3.47 -0.99
C GLU A 94 -8.49 -4.15 -0.55
N SER A 95 -8.83 -4.12 0.75
CA SER A 95 -10.09 -4.67 1.26
C SER A 95 -11.34 -4.08 0.60
N THR A 96 -11.25 -2.84 0.11
CA THR A 96 -12.37 -2.19 -0.59
C THR A 96 -12.69 -2.87 -1.91
N LYS A 97 -11.69 -3.40 -2.62
CA LYS A 97 -11.93 -4.17 -3.84
C LYS A 97 -12.68 -5.45 -3.51
N THR A 98 -12.21 -6.19 -2.50
CA THR A 98 -12.86 -7.40 -2.00
C THR A 98 -14.30 -7.16 -1.60
N MET A 99 -14.58 -6.11 -0.84
CA MET A 99 -15.95 -5.79 -0.40
C MET A 99 -16.85 -5.42 -1.58
N ILE A 100 -16.37 -4.61 -2.54
CA ILE A 100 -17.16 -4.23 -3.72
C ILE A 100 -17.46 -5.45 -4.59
N GLU A 101 -16.46 -6.29 -4.85
CA GLU A 101 -16.64 -7.52 -5.64
C GLU A 101 -17.64 -8.47 -4.97
N ARG A 102 -17.55 -8.64 -3.65
CA ARG A 102 -18.46 -9.49 -2.88
C ARG A 102 -19.90 -8.96 -2.89
N VAL A 103 -20.08 -7.65 -2.77
CA VAL A 103 -21.41 -7.01 -2.83
C VAL A 103 -22.02 -7.10 -4.23
N GLU A 104 -21.20 -6.91 -5.26
CA GLU A 104 -21.60 -7.08 -6.65
C GLU A 104 -22.04 -8.53 -6.92
N GLU A 105 -21.26 -9.52 -6.49
CA GLU A 105 -21.58 -10.94 -6.65
C GLU A 105 -22.85 -11.36 -5.89
N GLN A 106 -23.03 -10.89 -4.66
CA GLN A 106 -24.13 -11.35 -3.79
C GLN A 106 -25.44 -10.61 -4.03
N PHE A 107 -25.37 -9.33 -4.37
CA PHE A 107 -26.55 -8.46 -4.43
C PHE A 107 -26.82 -7.85 -5.81
N ASP A 108 -25.91 -8.03 -6.78
CA ASP A 108 -25.98 -7.38 -8.10
C ASP A 108 -26.02 -5.84 -7.96
N ILE A 109 -25.32 -5.32 -6.95
CA ILE A 109 -25.21 -3.90 -6.65
C ILE A 109 -23.76 -3.47 -6.85
N LYS A 110 -23.58 -2.42 -7.66
CA LYS A 110 -22.30 -1.74 -7.85
C LYS A 110 -22.48 -0.26 -7.55
N PRO A 111 -21.60 0.38 -6.75
CA PRO A 111 -21.74 1.80 -6.45
C PRO A 111 -21.40 2.65 -7.68
N ASP A 112 -22.16 3.71 -7.93
CA ASP A 112 -21.81 4.71 -8.96
C ASP A 112 -20.60 5.56 -8.53
N ARG A 113 -20.45 5.78 -7.22
CA ARG A 113 -19.42 6.63 -6.60
C ARG A 113 -18.84 5.97 -5.37
N LEU A 114 -17.53 6.12 -5.18
CA LEU A 114 -16.85 5.62 -3.98
C LEU A 114 -16.21 6.76 -3.19
N ILE A 115 -16.65 6.93 -1.94
CA ILE A 115 -16.12 7.92 -0.99
C ILE A 115 -15.06 7.24 -0.12
N GLY A 116 -13.93 7.90 0.08
CA GLY A 116 -12.85 7.41 0.93
C GLY A 116 -11.82 8.49 1.25
N ASP A 117 -10.88 8.15 2.12
CA ASP A 117 -9.78 9.04 2.47
C ASP A 117 -8.67 9.09 1.40
N THR A 118 -7.62 9.88 1.63
CA THR A 118 -6.51 10.03 0.68
C THR A 118 -5.77 8.73 0.38
N ALA A 119 -5.78 7.73 1.28
CA ALA A 119 -5.11 6.45 1.03
C ALA A 119 -5.74 5.69 -0.15
N TYR A 120 -7.02 5.91 -0.43
CA TYR A 120 -7.71 5.38 -1.60
C TYR A 120 -7.40 6.14 -2.90
N GLY A 121 -6.85 7.35 -2.81
CA GLY A 121 -6.51 8.19 -3.96
C GLY A 121 -5.20 7.83 -4.67
N THR A 122 -4.69 6.61 -4.53
CA THR A 122 -3.48 6.18 -5.24
C THR A 122 -3.77 5.89 -6.71
N ALA A 123 -2.80 6.13 -7.60
CA ALA A 123 -2.99 5.92 -9.03
C ALA A 123 -3.49 4.51 -9.41
N PRO A 124 -2.98 3.39 -8.83
CA PRO A 124 -3.51 2.07 -9.13
C PRO A 124 -4.97 1.89 -8.69
N MET A 125 -5.35 2.42 -7.52
CA MET A 125 -6.73 2.33 -7.04
C MET A 125 -7.68 3.16 -7.90
N LEU A 126 -7.28 4.37 -8.30
CA LEU A 126 -8.07 5.22 -9.20
C LEU A 126 -8.23 4.56 -10.58
N ALA A 127 -7.17 3.93 -11.10
CA ALA A 127 -7.24 3.19 -12.35
C ALA A 127 -8.21 2.01 -12.28
N TRP A 128 -8.19 1.26 -11.18
CA TRP A 128 -9.15 0.17 -10.94
C TRP A 128 -10.59 0.69 -10.83
N MET A 129 -10.83 1.74 -10.03
CA MET A 129 -12.17 2.34 -9.89
C MET A 129 -12.73 2.77 -11.24
N VAL A 130 -11.97 3.56 -12.00
CA VAL A 130 -12.45 4.21 -13.24
C VAL A 130 -12.46 3.23 -14.41
N ASN A 131 -11.33 2.56 -14.68
CA ASN A 131 -11.17 1.82 -15.92
C ASN A 131 -11.70 0.39 -15.84
N GLU A 132 -11.66 -0.23 -14.65
CA GLU A 132 -12.05 -1.63 -14.48
C GLU A 132 -13.47 -1.76 -13.93
N LYS A 133 -13.85 -0.93 -12.96
CA LYS A 133 -15.16 -1.02 -12.31
C LYS A 133 -16.18 0.02 -12.76
N ASP A 134 -15.77 1.04 -13.52
CA ASP A 134 -16.66 2.15 -13.92
C ASP A 134 -17.35 2.80 -12.70
N ILE A 135 -16.53 3.13 -11.69
CA ILE A 135 -16.91 3.79 -10.44
C ILE A 135 -16.26 5.17 -10.42
N GLU A 136 -17.06 6.22 -10.18
CA GLU A 136 -16.56 7.58 -10.06
C GLU A 136 -15.86 7.78 -8.69
N PRO A 137 -14.56 8.13 -8.66
CA PRO A 137 -13.82 8.31 -7.41
C PRO A 137 -14.22 9.62 -6.74
N HIS A 138 -14.72 9.54 -5.50
CA HIS A 138 -14.91 10.68 -4.61
C HIS A 138 -13.89 10.63 -3.45
N VAL A 139 -12.62 10.54 -3.83
CA VAL A 139 -11.47 10.41 -2.93
C VAL A 139 -10.45 11.52 -3.21
N PRO A 140 -9.80 12.09 -2.18
CA PRO A 140 -8.69 13.02 -2.42
C PRO A 140 -7.54 12.30 -3.12
N VAL A 141 -7.07 12.84 -4.25
CA VAL A 141 -5.93 12.27 -4.98
C VAL A 141 -4.68 12.30 -4.11
N TRP A 142 -4.00 11.15 -4.00
CA TRP A 142 -2.68 11.07 -3.39
C TRP A 142 -1.67 11.67 -4.37
N ASP A 143 -1.57 13.00 -4.36
CA ASP A 143 -0.58 13.71 -5.16
C ASP A 143 0.74 13.86 -4.39
N LYS A 144 1.82 13.40 -5.04
CA LYS A 144 3.21 13.49 -4.58
C LYS A 144 4.09 14.30 -5.52
N THR A 145 3.50 14.93 -6.54
CA THR A 145 4.24 15.76 -7.51
C THR A 145 4.81 17.00 -6.84
N GLU A 146 3.97 17.72 -6.08
CA GLU A 146 4.41 18.82 -5.21
C GLU A 146 4.97 18.28 -3.89
N ARG A 147 6.20 18.71 -3.60
CA ARG A 147 6.89 18.35 -2.36
C ARG A 147 6.51 19.37 -1.28
N LYS A 148 6.03 18.91 -0.13
CA LYS A 148 5.63 19.76 1.01
C LYS A 148 6.80 20.22 1.89
N ASN A 149 8.03 19.92 1.50
CA ASN A 149 9.26 20.26 2.19
C ASN A 149 10.17 21.06 1.26
N GLU A 150 11.34 21.48 1.72
CA GLU A 150 12.34 22.22 0.93
C GLU A 150 13.01 21.37 -0.19
N SER A 151 12.40 20.24 -0.59
CA SER A 151 12.91 19.41 -1.68
C SER A 151 12.27 19.81 -3.01
N LEU A 152 13.03 19.65 -4.09
CA LEU A 152 12.58 20.00 -5.43
C LEU A 152 11.48 19.03 -5.92
N SER A 153 10.40 19.60 -6.43
CA SER A 153 9.35 18.95 -7.19
C SER A 153 9.80 18.61 -8.61
N ILE A 154 9.04 17.77 -9.32
CA ILE A 154 9.34 17.46 -10.73
C ILE A 154 9.23 18.72 -11.61
N SER A 155 8.32 19.63 -11.30
CA SER A 155 8.12 20.91 -11.99
C SER A 155 9.28 21.88 -11.84
N ASP A 156 10.14 21.68 -10.84
CA ASP A 156 11.34 22.51 -10.66
C ASP A 156 12.46 22.15 -11.63
N PHE A 157 12.37 20.99 -12.31
CA PHE A 157 13.38 20.54 -13.26
C PHE A 157 13.02 20.94 -14.69
N GLN A 158 14.01 21.47 -15.41
CA GLN A 158 13.89 21.80 -16.83
C GLN A 158 14.60 20.75 -17.68
N TRP A 159 13.91 20.23 -18.69
CA TRP A 159 14.50 19.32 -19.67
C TRP A 159 15.37 20.11 -20.66
N SER A 160 16.61 19.67 -20.85
CA SER A 160 17.49 20.12 -21.92
C SER A 160 17.61 19.02 -22.97
N GLU A 161 16.99 19.24 -24.12
CA GLU A 161 17.01 18.26 -25.22
C GLU A 161 18.42 18.08 -25.80
N GLU A 162 19.17 19.17 -25.97
CA GLU A 162 20.53 19.14 -26.51
C GLU A 162 21.49 18.32 -25.64
N ALA A 163 21.38 18.43 -24.31
CA ALA A 163 22.23 17.73 -23.36
C ALA A 163 21.63 16.41 -22.87
N GLN A 164 20.39 16.10 -23.27
CA GLN A 164 19.60 14.95 -22.80
C GLN A 164 19.62 14.81 -21.27
N GLU A 165 19.36 15.90 -20.55
CA GLU A 165 19.42 15.94 -19.08
C GLU A 165 18.33 16.83 -18.49
N TYR A 166 17.94 16.56 -17.25
CA TYR A 166 17.12 17.47 -16.46
C TYR A 166 18.00 18.37 -15.61
N ARG A 167 17.70 19.67 -15.54
CA ARG A 167 18.42 20.64 -14.70
C ARG A 167 17.53 21.18 -13.61
N CYS A 168 18.02 21.15 -12.37
CA CYS A 168 17.33 21.78 -11.25
C CYS A 168 17.52 23.31 -11.26
N PRO A 169 16.77 24.07 -10.43
CA PRO A 169 16.89 25.53 -10.37
C PRO A 169 18.28 26.03 -9.94
N THR A 170 19.06 25.21 -9.21
CA THR A 170 20.44 25.53 -8.81
C THR A 170 21.48 25.07 -9.83
N GLY A 171 21.06 24.51 -10.97
CA GLY A 171 21.92 24.17 -12.11
C GLY A 171 22.53 22.76 -12.11
N HIS A 172 22.25 21.93 -11.11
CA HIS A 172 22.67 20.52 -11.10
C HIS A 172 21.88 19.69 -12.12
N ALA A 173 22.58 18.77 -12.79
CA ALA A 173 22.00 17.90 -13.81
C ALA A 173 21.60 16.54 -13.22
N LEU A 174 20.49 15.99 -13.72
CA LEU A 174 20.14 14.58 -13.61
C LEU A 174 20.29 13.95 -14.99
N ARG A 175 21.07 12.87 -15.07
CA ARG A 175 21.37 12.15 -16.32
C ARG A 175 20.97 10.69 -16.20
N SER A 176 20.56 10.08 -17.31
CA SER A 176 20.41 8.62 -17.38
C SER A 176 21.76 7.91 -17.35
N GLU A 177 22.81 8.56 -17.89
CA GLU A 177 24.20 8.12 -17.85
C GLU A 177 25.16 9.25 -17.50
N TRP A 178 26.05 9.00 -16.54
CA TRP A 178 27.17 9.92 -16.24
C TRP A 178 28.45 9.56 -16.99
N ARG A 179 28.56 8.33 -17.49
CA ARG A 179 29.75 7.81 -18.16
C ARG A 179 29.45 7.58 -19.63
N ALA A 180 30.38 7.96 -20.50
CA ALA A 180 30.32 7.60 -21.90
C ALA A 180 30.61 6.09 -22.05
N PHE A 181 29.61 5.31 -22.46
CA PHE A 181 29.80 3.91 -22.82
C PHE A 181 30.16 3.79 -24.30
N LYS A 182 31.11 2.90 -24.63
CA LYS A 182 31.44 2.59 -26.03
C LYS A 182 30.27 1.98 -26.80
N ASN A 183 29.38 1.28 -26.11
CA ASN A 183 28.15 0.72 -26.67
C ASN A 183 26.96 1.39 -25.97
N GLN A 184 26.08 2.00 -26.76
CA GLN A 184 24.91 2.71 -26.25
C GLN A 184 23.94 1.71 -25.60
N ARG A 185 23.46 2.03 -24.40
CA ARG A 185 22.45 1.25 -23.68
C ARG A 185 21.12 2.00 -23.74
N SER A 186 20.01 1.27 -23.82
CA SER A 186 18.68 1.89 -23.90
C SER A 186 18.22 2.53 -22.59
N HIS A 187 18.66 1.99 -21.44
CA HIS A 187 18.21 2.39 -20.07
C HIS A 187 16.72 2.31 -19.81
N VAL A 188 15.96 1.75 -20.76
CA VAL A 188 14.54 1.48 -20.60
C VAL A 188 14.39 0.35 -19.57
N THR A 189 13.68 0.66 -18.50
CA THR A 189 13.38 -0.30 -17.44
C THR A 189 12.26 -1.25 -17.88
N LYS A 190 11.99 -2.30 -17.09
CA LYS A 190 10.83 -3.18 -17.33
C LYS A 190 9.48 -2.43 -17.33
N ALA A 191 9.43 -1.24 -16.74
CA ALA A 191 8.25 -0.38 -16.71
C ALA A 191 8.19 0.59 -17.90
N ASP A 192 9.00 0.37 -18.95
CA ASP A 192 9.07 1.22 -20.15
C ASP A 192 9.38 2.69 -19.85
N THR A 193 10.26 2.93 -18.88
CA THR A 193 10.69 4.28 -18.45
C THR A 193 12.21 4.38 -18.40
N ILE A 194 12.75 5.60 -18.55
CA ILE A 194 14.17 5.92 -18.39
C ILE A 194 14.36 6.67 -17.06
N ILE A 195 15.32 6.23 -16.24
CA ILE A 195 15.58 6.84 -14.93
C ILE A 195 16.75 7.83 -15.02
N PHE A 196 16.49 9.10 -14.67
CA PHE A 196 17.50 10.15 -14.55
C PHE A 196 17.94 10.32 -13.09
N ARG A 197 19.25 10.43 -12.85
CA ARG A 197 19.84 10.47 -11.50
C ARG A 197 20.98 11.48 -11.42
N SER A 198 21.21 12.03 -10.23
CA SER A 198 22.38 12.86 -9.90
C SER A 198 23.66 12.03 -9.81
#